data_AF-A0A932H5I3-F1
#
_entry.id   AF-A0A932H5I3-F1
#
_cell.length_a   1.000
_cell.length_b   1.000
_cell.length_c   1.000
_cell.angle_alpha   90.00
_cell.angle_beta   90.00
_cell.angle_gamma   90.00
#
_symmetry.space_group_name_H-M   'P 1'
#
loop_
_entity.id
_entity.type
_entity.pdbx_description
1 polymer ?
#
loop_
_entity_poly.entity_id
_entity_poly.type
_entity_poly.pdbx_seq_one_letter_code
_entity_poly.pdbx_strand_id
1 'polypeptide(L)'
;MVVASPYPDNLTKRVGDFLTASGFQVLKAEGLGIELNSELANQPDHAAYRIARRVYFSAPDADGIFLPCNRWPTVSTIDLLERETGKAAVCALPPAYQGGYSGIREPARVTALRSWTRRCPESEKGWLNDPT
;
A
#
# COMPACT_ATOMS: atom_id res chain seq x y z
N MET A 1 2.97 4.77 9.44
CA MET A 1 2.77 4.57 7.98
C MET A 1 1.36 4.96 7.58
N VAL A 2 1.11 5.14 6.29
CA VAL A 2 -0.24 5.32 5.75
C VAL A 2 -0.65 4.16 4.85
N VAL A 3 -1.95 3.93 4.73
CA VAL A 3 -2.54 2.97 3.80
C VAL A 3 -3.31 3.74 2.74
N ALA A 4 -2.97 3.49 1.48
CA ALA A 4 -3.70 4.01 0.34
C ALA A 4 -4.21 2.81 -0.45
N SER A 5 -5.53 2.66 -0.51
CA SER A 5 -6.16 1.51 -1.12
C SER A 5 -7.14 1.93 -2.22
N PRO A 6 -7.42 1.06 -3.19
CA PRO A 6 -8.47 1.34 -4.16
C PRO A 6 -9.87 1.02 -3.60
N TYR A 7 -9.94 0.28 -2.50
CA TYR A 7 -11.15 -0.31 -1.92
C TYR A 7 -12.11 0.73 -1.28
N PRO A 8 -13.33 0.31 -0.91
CA PRO A 8 -14.22 1.11 -0.08
C PRO A 8 -13.77 1.15 1.38
N ASP A 9 -14.25 2.16 2.10
CA ASP A 9 -13.80 2.51 3.44
C ASP A 9 -13.86 1.35 4.44
N ASN A 10 -14.87 0.48 4.32
CA ASN A 10 -15.00 -0.70 5.18
C ASN A 10 -13.81 -1.67 5.02
N LEU A 11 -13.37 -1.91 3.80
CA LEU A 11 -12.25 -2.79 3.50
C LEU A 11 -10.90 -2.10 3.74
N THR A 12 -10.80 -0.82 3.37
CA THR A 12 -9.64 0.01 3.73
C THR A 12 -9.39 0.00 5.24
N LYS A 13 -10.45 0.13 6.05
CA LYS A 13 -10.35 0.07 7.50
C LYS A 13 -9.88 -1.31 7.96
N ARG A 14 -10.43 -2.40 7.42
CA ARG A 14 -9.98 -3.77 7.74
C ARG A 14 -8.49 -3.96 7.46
N VAL A 15 -7.98 -3.44 6.34
CA VAL A 15 -6.54 -3.48 6.03
C VAL A 15 -5.73 -2.71 7.08
N GLY A 16 -6.17 -1.50 7.44
CA GLY A 16 -5.54 -0.70 8.49
C GLY A 16 -5.53 -1.40 9.85
N ASP A 17 -6.66 -1.97 10.26
CA ASP A 17 -6.81 -2.72 11.51
C ASP A 17 -5.90 -3.97 11.52
N PHE A 18 -5.80 -4.68 10.39
CA PHE A 18 -4.96 -5.87 10.27
C PHE A 18 -3.46 -5.54 10.38
N LEU A 19 -3.01 -4.47 9.74
CA LEU A 19 -1.64 -3.97 9.89
C LEU A 19 -1.36 -3.53 11.33
N THR A 20 -2.35 -2.90 11.97
CA THR A 20 -2.25 -2.48 13.38
C THR A 20 -2.13 -3.69 14.30
N ALA A 21 -2.93 -4.73 14.10
CA ALA A 21 -2.85 -5.99 14.82
C ALA A 21 -1.52 -6.73 14.58
N SER A 22 -0.92 -6.56 13.41
CA SER A 22 0.41 -7.11 13.07
C SER A 22 1.58 -6.31 13.68
N GLY A 23 1.30 -5.26 14.46
CA GLY A 23 2.30 -4.45 15.15
C GLY A 23 2.79 -3.22 14.38
N PHE A 24 2.13 -2.86 13.26
CA PHE A 24 2.45 -1.65 12.52
C PHE A 24 1.60 -0.46 12.98
N GLN A 25 2.18 0.74 13.05
CA GLN A 25 1.42 1.94 13.36
C GLN A 25 0.86 2.57 12.08
N VAL A 26 -0.44 2.38 11.85
CA VAL A 26 -1.18 3.02 10.75
C VAL A 26 -1.73 4.37 11.22
N LEU A 27 -1.15 5.46 10.73
CA LEU A 27 -1.56 6.82 11.09
C LEU A 27 -2.81 7.25 10.33
N LYS A 28 -2.94 6.76 9.09
CA LYS A 28 -4.07 7.09 8.22
C LYS A 28 -4.29 6.02 7.18
N ALA A 29 -5.55 5.76 6.87
CA ALA A 29 -5.96 4.84 5.82
C ALA A 29 -7.09 5.48 5.01
N GLU A 30 -6.91 5.63 3.69
CA GLU A 30 -7.98 6.10 2.80
C GLU A 30 -8.11 5.20 1.56
N GLY A 31 -9.35 5.07 1.08
CA GLY A 31 -9.77 4.28 -0.07
C GLY A 31 -10.20 5.13 -1.26
N LEU A 32 -10.25 4.55 -2.46
CA LEU A 32 -10.91 5.18 -3.63
C LEU A 32 -12.41 4.84 -3.71
N GLY A 33 -12.91 3.91 -2.91
CA GLY A 33 -14.33 3.54 -2.97
C GLY A 33 -14.69 2.49 -4.01
N ILE A 34 -13.70 1.82 -4.63
CA ILE A 34 -13.96 0.91 -5.75
C ILE A 34 -14.39 -0.46 -5.20
N GLU A 35 -15.62 -0.86 -5.49
CA GLU A 35 -16.20 -2.14 -5.09
C GLU A 35 -15.93 -3.25 -6.13
N LEU A 36 -16.00 -2.90 -7.41
CA LEU A 36 -15.96 -3.88 -8.49
C LEU A 36 -14.53 -4.24 -8.91
N ASN A 37 -14.23 -5.53 -8.92
CA ASN A 37 -12.93 -6.07 -9.34
C ASN A 37 -12.52 -5.65 -10.77
N SER A 38 -13.49 -5.54 -11.69
CA SER A 38 -13.25 -5.07 -13.07
C SER A 38 -12.78 -3.62 -13.12
N GLU A 39 -13.22 -2.78 -12.19
CA GLU A 39 -12.86 -1.37 -12.13
C GLU A 39 -11.49 -1.15 -11.51
N LEU A 40 -11.01 -2.06 -10.64
CA LEU A 40 -9.68 -2.01 -10.04
C LEU A 40 -8.57 -2.08 -11.10
N ALA A 41 -8.70 -3.02 -12.05
CA ALA A 41 -7.72 -3.22 -13.12
C ALA A 41 -7.79 -2.14 -14.21
N ASN A 42 -8.93 -1.47 -14.33
CA ASN A 42 -9.15 -0.40 -15.31
C ASN A 42 -8.84 1.00 -14.76
N GLN A 43 -8.26 1.09 -13.55
CA GLN A 43 -7.86 2.37 -13.00
C GLN A 43 -6.69 2.96 -13.81
N PRO A 44 -6.68 4.28 -14.03
CA PRO A 44 -5.51 4.95 -14.60
C PRO A 44 -4.26 4.72 -13.74
N ASP A 45 -3.10 4.57 -14.38
CA ASP A 45 -1.80 4.36 -13.69
C ASP A 45 -1.49 5.41 -12.62
N HIS A 46 -2.01 6.64 -12.79
CA HIS A 46 -1.80 7.74 -11.86
C HIS A 46 -2.76 7.75 -10.66
N ALA A 47 -3.81 6.92 -10.66
CA ALA A 47 -4.81 6.90 -9.61
C ALA A 47 -4.19 6.51 -8.27
N ALA A 48 -3.35 5.46 -8.28
CA ALA A 48 -2.62 5.00 -7.10
C ALA A 48 -1.69 6.06 -6.53
N TYR A 49 -0.90 6.68 -7.39
CA TYR A 49 0.00 7.76 -7.01
C TYR A 49 -0.76 8.93 -6.36
N ARG A 50 -1.86 9.38 -6.95
CA ARG A 50 -2.62 10.54 -6.45
C ARG A 50 -3.17 10.33 -5.04
N ILE A 51 -3.80 9.19 -4.79
CA ILE A 51 -4.34 8.91 -3.45
C ILE A 51 -3.20 8.67 -2.45
N ALA A 52 -2.20 7.87 -2.79
CA ALA A 52 -1.06 7.61 -1.91
C ALA A 52 -0.34 8.88 -1.47
N ARG A 53 -0.08 9.77 -2.43
CA ARG A 53 0.51 11.09 -2.20
C ARG A 53 -0.37 11.93 -1.26
N ARG A 54 -1.66 12.03 -1.55
CA ARG A 54 -2.62 12.81 -0.73
C ARG A 54 -2.66 12.30 0.71
N VAL A 55 -2.78 10.99 0.89
CA VAL A 55 -2.86 10.37 2.23
C VAL A 55 -1.56 10.60 2.99
N TYR A 56 -0.41 10.38 2.35
CA TYR A 56 0.89 10.60 2.96
C TYR A 56 1.08 12.04 3.45
N PHE A 57 0.83 13.04 2.58
CA PHE A 57 1.01 14.45 2.98
C PHE A 57 -0.01 14.93 4.03
N SER A 58 -1.13 14.22 4.21
CA SER A 58 -2.06 14.49 5.30
C SER A 58 -1.66 13.86 6.64
N ALA A 59 -0.58 13.07 6.67
CA ALA A 59 -0.03 12.44 7.87
C ALA A 59 1.52 12.60 7.88
N PRO A 60 2.04 13.79 8.23
CA PRO A 60 3.47 14.11 8.10
C PRO A 60 4.39 13.21 8.92
N ASP A 61 3.90 12.60 10.01
CA ASP A 61 4.64 11.67 10.85
C ASP A 61 4.72 10.25 10.26
N ALA A 62 4.20 10.02 9.05
CA ALA A 62 4.21 8.71 8.44
C ALA A 62 5.61 8.29 7.98
N ASP A 63 6.08 7.15 8.49
CA ASP A 63 7.37 6.56 8.09
C ASP A 63 7.38 5.90 6.70
N GLY A 64 6.23 5.82 6.02
CA GLY A 64 6.09 5.13 4.74
C GLY A 64 4.65 4.93 4.29
N ILE A 65 4.50 4.38 3.09
CA ILE A 65 3.23 4.22 2.37
C ILE A 65 3.00 2.75 2.03
N PHE A 66 1.77 2.26 2.25
CA PHE A 66 1.36 0.91 1.90
C PHE A 66 0.19 0.89 0.90
N LEU A 67 0.34 0.08 -0.14
CA LEU A 67 -0.59 -0.11 -1.26
C LEU A 67 -1.04 -1.59 -1.33
N PRO A 68 -2.22 -1.94 -0.81
CA PRO A 68 -2.64 -3.32 -0.54
C PRO A 68 -3.27 -4.04 -1.74
N CYS A 69 -3.01 -3.67 -3.00
CA CYS A 69 -3.67 -4.30 -4.15
C CYS A 69 -2.66 -4.80 -5.18
N ASN A 70 -2.82 -6.05 -5.63
CA ASN A 70 -1.98 -6.68 -6.66
C ASN A 70 -2.50 -6.49 -8.09
N ARG A 71 -3.79 -6.15 -8.24
CA ARG A 71 -4.47 -5.93 -9.53
C ARG A 71 -4.53 -4.46 -9.94
N TRP A 72 -3.99 -3.59 -9.10
CA TRP A 72 -3.96 -2.15 -9.34
C TRP A 72 -2.61 -1.76 -9.96
N PRO A 73 -2.57 -0.98 -11.05
CA PRO A 73 -1.31 -0.54 -11.65
C PRO A 73 -0.53 0.39 -10.71
N THR A 74 0.33 -0.20 -9.88
CA THR A 74 1.16 0.54 -8.88
C THR A 74 2.64 0.53 -9.19
N VAL A 75 3.10 -0.17 -10.24
CA VAL A 75 4.53 -0.36 -10.55
C VAL A 75 5.25 0.99 -10.72
N SER A 76 4.70 1.88 -11.55
CA SER A 76 5.23 3.23 -11.76
C SER A 76 5.02 4.17 -10.57
N THR A 77 4.08 3.84 -9.68
CA THR A 77 3.74 4.66 -8.51
C THR A 77 4.79 4.54 -7.41
N ILE A 78 5.38 3.35 -7.19
CA ILE A 78 6.37 3.13 -6.12
C ILE A 78 7.58 4.05 -6.28
N ASP A 79 8.26 3.98 -7.42
CA ASP A 79 9.46 4.77 -7.67
C ASP A 79 9.19 6.28 -7.58
N LEU A 80 8.03 6.74 -8.06
CA LEU A 80 7.65 8.15 -7.98
C LEU A 80 7.42 8.62 -6.54
N LEU A 81 6.69 7.83 -5.75
CA LEU A 81 6.44 8.15 -4.33
C LEU A 81 7.72 8.13 -3.51
N GLU A 82 8.61 7.16 -3.72
CA GLU A 82 9.86 7.07 -2.97
C GLU A 82 10.77 8.27 -3.28
N ARG A 83 10.85 8.69 -4.55
CA ARG A 83 11.62 9.88 -4.96
C ARG A 83 11.03 11.18 -4.43
N GLU A 84 9.71 11.32 -4.43
CA GLU A 84 9.06 12.56 -3.98
C GLU A 84 9.03 12.69 -2.46
N THR A 85 8.69 11.62 -1.75
CA THR A 85 8.49 11.65 -0.31
C THR A 85 9.77 11.38 0.48
N GLY A 86 10.77 10.76 -0.15
CA GLY A 86 11.97 10.26 0.53
C GLY A 86 11.67 9.15 1.54
N LYS A 87 10.47 8.58 1.51
CA LYS A 87 10.02 7.46 2.36
C LYS A 87 9.76 6.25 1.50
N ALA A 88 9.82 5.08 2.12
CA ALA A 88 9.56 3.84 1.41
C ALA A 88 8.08 3.67 1.07
N ALA A 89 7.82 3.15 -0.14
CA ALA A 89 6.50 2.76 -0.60
C ALA A 89 6.48 1.24 -0.86
N VAL A 90 5.51 0.55 -0.27
CA VAL A 90 5.37 -0.91 -0.39
C VAL A 90 4.03 -1.22 -1.03
N CYS A 91 4.05 -1.98 -2.13
CA CYS A 91 2.86 -2.57 -2.70
C CYS A 91 2.83 -4.09 -2.46
N ALA A 92 1.64 -4.68 -2.60
CA ALA A 92 1.47 -6.12 -2.50
C ALA A 92 1.80 -6.91 -3.79
N LEU A 93 2.41 -6.25 -4.79
CA LEU A 93 2.92 -6.94 -5.97
C LEU A 93 4.08 -7.89 -5.62
N PRO A 94 4.33 -8.92 -6.45
CA PRO A 94 5.48 -9.81 -6.27
C PRO A 94 6.80 -9.04 -6.16
N PRO A 95 7.80 -9.56 -5.44
CA PRO A 95 9.09 -8.88 -5.23
C PRO A 95 9.79 -8.41 -6.52
N ALA A 96 9.57 -9.11 -7.63
CA ALA A 96 10.12 -8.75 -8.95
C ALA A 96 9.64 -7.38 -9.46
N TYR A 97 8.54 -6.86 -8.94
CA TYR A 97 7.93 -5.58 -9.35
C TYR A 97 8.04 -4.49 -8.27
N GLN A 98 8.71 -4.77 -7.15
CA GLN A 98 9.01 -3.78 -6.13
C GLN A 98 10.39 -3.18 -6.47
N GLY A 99 10.40 -1.91 -6.88
CA GLY A 99 11.60 -1.19 -7.30
C GLY A 99 12.77 -1.31 -6.30
N GLY A 100 13.97 -1.49 -6.84
CA GLY A 100 15.22 -1.53 -6.09
C GLY A 100 15.76 -0.13 -5.85
N TYR A 101 15.36 0.54 -4.76
CA TYR A 101 15.96 1.79 -4.32
C TYR A 101 16.80 1.54 -3.06
N SER A 102 18.06 1.13 -3.23
CA SER A 102 18.99 0.83 -2.11
C SER A 102 19.57 2.07 -1.41
N GLY A 103 19.16 3.27 -1.82
CA GLY A 103 19.72 4.55 -1.35
C GLY A 103 19.00 5.18 -0.15
N ILE A 104 17.79 4.75 0.18
CA ILE A 104 17.07 5.22 1.38
C ILE A 104 17.34 4.19 2.48
N ARG A 105 17.85 4.64 3.62
CA ARG A 105 17.96 3.79 4.82
C ARG A 105 16.55 3.40 5.24
N GLU A 106 16.14 2.20 4.84
CA GLU A 106 14.81 1.69 5.13
C GLU A 106 14.61 1.69 6.66
N PRO A 107 13.51 2.31 7.16
CA PRO A 107 13.11 2.09 8.53
C PRO A 107 12.94 0.59 8.77
N ALA A 108 13.39 0.05 9.91
CA ALA A 108 13.26 -1.37 10.23
C ALA A 108 11.81 -1.89 10.07
N ARG A 109 10.82 -0.99 10.25
CA ARG A 109 9.39 -1.24 10.05
C ARG A 109 9.02 -1.48 8.58
N VAL A 110 9.68 -0.83 7.62
CA VAL A 110 9.47 -1.04 6.18
C VAL A 110 10.06 -2.38 5.75
N THR A 111 11.28 -2.69 6.19
CA THR A 111 11.89 -4.00 5.94
C THR A 111 11.06 -5.11 6.58
N ALA A 112 10.51 -4.88 7.79
CA ALA A 112 9.55 -5.77 8.42
C ALA A 112 8.28 -5.92 7.57
N LEU A 113 7.70 -4.83 7.05
CA LEU A 113 6.52 -4.87 6.17
C LEU A 113 6.78 -5.64 4.86
N ARG A 114 7.92 -5.42 4.19
CA ARG A 114 8.33 -6.18 2.99
C ARG A 114 8.59 -7.66 3.30
N SER A 115 9.09 -7.97 4.50
CA SER A 115 9.27 -9.37 4.94
C SER A 115 7.94 -10.01 5.34
N TRP A 116 7.02 -9.23 5.87
CA TRP A 116 5.69 -9.64 6.27
C TRP A 116 4.82 -9.90 5.04
N THR A 117 4.81 -9.04 4.01
CA THR A 117 4.08 -9.30 2.76
C THR A 117 4.57 -10.57 2.05
N ARG A 118 5.87 -10.89 2.17
CA ARG A 118 6.46 -12.15 1.70
C ARG A 118 6.01 -13.37 2.48
N ARG A 119 5.87 -13.26 3.81
CA ARG A 119 5.55 -14.39 4.70
C ARG A 119 4.06 -14.54 5.01
N CYS A 120 3.25 -13.50 4.77
CA CYS A 120 1.82 -13.51 5.04
C CYS A 120 1.15 -14.62 4.21
N PRO A 121 0.49 -15.60 4.85
CA PRO A 121 -0.19 -16.70 4.18
C PRO A 121 -1.22 -16.21 3.16
N GLU A 122 -1.37 -16.91 2.03
CA GLU A 122 -2.37 -16.59 1.00
C GLU A 122 -3.80 -16.51 1.58
N SER A 123 -4.09 -17.33 2.60
CA SER A 123 -5.37 -17.33 3.33
C SER A 123 -5.64 -16.06 4.13
N GLU A 124 -4.61 -15.36 4.60
CA GLU A 124 -4.74 -14.05 5.27
C GLU A 124 -4.76 -12.90 4.26
N LYS A 125 -4.27 -13.14 3.04
CA LYS A 125 -4.37 -12.25 1.88
C LYS A 125 -5.73 -12.35 1.16
N GLY A 126 -6.71 -13.11 1.68
CA GLY A 126 -8.04 -13.21 1.08
C GLY A 126 -8.64 -11.83 0.75
N TRP A 127 -8.46 -10.85 1.63
CA TRP A 127 -8.89 -9.46 1.46
C TRP A 127 -8.14 -8.64 0.39
N LEU A 128 -6.96 -9.10 -0.05
CA LEU A 128 -6.21 -8.51 -1.18
C LEU A 128 -6.77 -8.96 -2.54
N ASN A 129 -7.45 -10.11 -2.57
CA ASN A 129 -7.97 -10.72 -3.78
C ASN A 129 -9.50 -10.76 -3.83
N ASP A 130 -10.20 -10.52 -2.73
CA ASP A 130 -11.66 -10.42 -2.71
C ASP A 130 -12.12 -9.28 -1.80
N PRO A 131 -12.59 -8.15 -2.36
CA PRO A 131 -13.50 -7.28 -1.62
C PRO A 131 -14.87 -7.94 -1.40
N THR A 132 -15.21 -8.94 -2.21
CA THR A 132 -16.28 -9.95 -2.10
C THR A 132 -16.03 -11.04 -3.13
#